data_AF-A0A2W0A2T0-F1
#
_entry.id   AF-A0A2W0A2T0-F1
#
_cell.length_a   1.000
_cell.length_b   1.000
_cell.length_c   1.000
_cell.angle_alpha   90.00
_cell.angle_beta   90.00
_cell.angle_gamma   90.00
#
_symmetry.space_group_name_H-M   'P 1'
#
loop_
_entity.id
_entity.type
_entity.pdbx_description
1 polymer ?
#
loop_
_entity_poly.entity_id
_entity_poly.type
_entity_poly.pdbx_seq_one_letter_code
_entity_poly.pdbx_strand_id
1 'polypeptide(L)'
;MKLVKTGFCYLMAIVFLPLIGTLGTGERAEAELHWQPPKKEVMRLRLVALALAYPRSSFFTTHEVFVAEKQLARDEWRLVKLVYGFLPYQPRLSESGLDYSIIHELRAVRDPSCDETLRQMTYPRNMPEWPQPDQSWKYSTDSPRLNLERPRNNLPCYQTMAEDYGKPVHEPVNHSKQF
;
A
#
# COMPACT_ATOMS: atom_id res chain seq x y z
N MET A 1 35.00 -32.37 -79.66
CA MET A 1 35.70 -33.16 -78.63
C MET A 1 34.69 -33.65 -77.61
N LYS A 2 34.67 -34.98 -77.46
CA LYS A 2 34.04 -35.91 -76.49
C LYS A 2 32.88 -35.47 -75.56
N LEU A 3 31.82 -36.28 -75.71
CA LEU A 3 30.68 -36.58 -74.84
C LEU A 3 31.06 -37.38 -73.56
N VAL A 4 30.05 -37.54 -72.69
CA VAL A 4 29.77 -38.61 -71.68
C VAL A 4 29.84 -38.10 -70.23
N LYS A 5 28.77 -37.92 -69.42
CA LYS A 5 27.57 -38.68 -68.95
C LYS A 5 27.77 -39.28 -67.52
N THR A 6 26.98 -38.77 -66.57
CA THR A 6 26.24 -39.45 -65.47
C THR A 6 26.88 -40.56 -64.62
N GLY A 7 26.70 -40.43 -63.29
CA GLY A 7 25.92 -41.44 -62.55
C GLY A 7 26.55 -42.15 -61.34
N PHE A 8 25.92 -41.92 -60.18
CA PHE A 8 25.43 -42.92 -59.22
C PHE A 8 26.34 -43.68 -58.22
N CYS A 9 25.80 -43.73 -56.99
CA CYS A 9 25.90 -44.74 -55.92
C CYS A 9 27.18 -44.82 -55.07
N TYR A 10 27.08 -44.40 -53.80
CA TYR A 10 26.65 -45.20 -52.62
C TYR A 10 27.73 -46.20 -52.18
N LEU A 11 28.28 -46.00 -50.98
CA LEU A 11 28.20 -46.97 -49.88
C LEU A 11 29.14 -46.59 -48.72
N MET A 12 28.60 -46.71 -47.51
CA MET A 12 29.28 -46.86 -46.22
C MET A 12 29.89 -45.62 -45.53
N ALA A 13 29.07 -44.97 -44.70
CA ALA A 13 29.42 -44.70 -43.30
C ALA A 13 28.21 -44.13 -42.53
N ILE A 14 27.12 -44.91 -42.42
CA ILE A 14 26.15 -44.74 -41.33
C ILE A 14 26.66 -45.62 -40.19
N VAL A 15 27.41 -45.05 -39.25
CA VAL A 15 27.73 -45.72 -37.99
C VAL A 15 27.91 -44.67 -36.87
N PHE A 16 26.99 -44.69 -35.91
CA PHE A 16 26.99 -44.05 -34.59
C PHE A 16 26.94 -42.52 -34.48
N LEU A 17 25.73 -42.00 -34.27
CA LEU A 17 25.46 -41.11 -33.13
C LEU A 17 24.09 -41.49 -32.54
N PRO A 18 24.07 -42.17 -31.37
CA PRO A 18 22.84 -42.61 -30.76
C PRO A 18 22.07 -41.43 -30.14
N LEU A 19 20.76 -41.64 -30.01
CA LEU A 19 19.85 -40.92 -29.13
C LEU A 19 20.56 -40.36 -27.88
N ILE A 20 20.75 -39.04 -27.82
CA ILE A 20 20.82 -38.30 -26.55
C ILE A 20 19.54 -37.46 -26.52
N GLY A 21 18.43 -38.17 -26.33
CA GLY A 21 17.09 -37.61 -26.33
C GLY A 21 16.31 -37.98 -25.09
N THR A 22 16.95 -38.31 -23.96
CA THR A 22 16.27 -38.55 -22.68
C THR A 22 17.21 -38.28 -21.52
N LEU A 23 17.47 -37.00 -21.21
CA LEU A 23 17.92 -36.55 -19.89
C LEU A 23 17.75 -35.01 -19.81
N GLY A 24 16.59 -34.53 -20.26
CA GLY A 24 16.06 -33.31 -19.68
C GLY A 24 15.56 -33.69 -18.30
N THR A 25 16.44 -33.66 -17.30
CA THR A 25 16.01 -33.54 -15.91
C THR A 25 15.06 -32.36 -15.89
N GLY A 26 13.77 -32.65 -15.70
CA GLY A 26 12.81 -31.62 -15.36
C GLY A 26 13.28 -31.03 -14.04
N GLU A 27 14.14 -30.02 -14.12
CA GLU A 27 14.22 -28.97 -13.13
C GLU A 27 12.80 -28.43 -13.08
N ARG A 28 12.04 -29.00 -12.14
CA ARG A 28 10.88 -28.33 -11.59
C ARG A 28 11.45 -27.01 -11.11
N ALA A 29 11.21 -25.97 -11.90
CA ALA A 29 11.37 -24.60 -11.44
C ALA A 29 10.41 -24.47 -10.26
N GLU A 30 10.93 -24.75 -9.07
CA GLU A 30 10.26 -24.54 -7.81
C GLU A 30 10.20 -23.02 -7.65
N ALA A 31 9.15 -22.44 -8.21
CA ALA A 31 8.79 -21.05 -8.02
C ALA A 31 8.32 -20.90 -6.57
N GLU A 32 9.28 -21.00 -5.64
CA GLU A 32 9.06 -20.70 -4.24
C GLU A 32 8.92 -19.18 -4.14
N LEU A 33 7.68 -18.72 -4.30
CA LEU A 33 7.29 -17.35 -4.03
C LEU A 33 7.53 -17.10 -2.54
N HIS A 34 8.74 -16.62 -2.23
CA HIS A 34 9.10 -16.15 -0.91
C HIS A 34 8.33 -14.86 -0.63
N TRP A 35 7.06 -14.99 -0.26
CA TRP A 35 6.26 -13.89 0.25
C TRP A 35 6.76 -13.55 1.65
N GLN A 36 7.81 -12.73 1.73
CA GLN A 36 8.21 -12.14 2.99
C GLN A 36 7.05 -11.25 3.45
N PRO A 37 6.47 -11.50 4.64
CA PRO A 37 5.39 -10.66 5.12
C PRO A 37 5.90 -9.22 5.25
N PRO A 38 5.13 -8.23 4.80
CA PRO A 38 5.58 -6.85 4.82
C PRO A 38 5.93 -6.44 6.25
N LYS A 39 7.10 -5.81 6.42
CA LYS A 39 7.59 -5.38 7.73
C LYS A 39 6.69 -4.26 8.27
N LYS A 40 5.93 -4.58 9.32
CA LYS A 40 5.13 -3.59 10.07
C LYS A 40 6.01 -2.80 11.03
N GLU A 41 5.87 -1.49 11.02
CA GLU A 41 6.48 -0.58 12.00
C GLU A 41 5.45 -0.12 13.02
N VAL A 42 5.85 -0.06 14.30
CA VAL A 42 5.05 0.54 15.38
C VAL A 42 5.16 2.05 15.26
N MET A 43 4.03 2.75 15.28
CA MET A 43 3.98 4.20 15.17
C MET A 43 2.93 4.81 16.09
N ARG A 44 3.20 6.04 16.52
CA ARG A 44 2.28 6.90 17.26
C ARG A 44 1.82 8.02 16.32
N LEU A 45 0.51 8.17 16.18
CA LEU A 45 -0.12 9.09 15.23
C LEU A 45 -1.13 9.99 15.93
N ARG A 46 -1.27 11.23 15.46
CA ARG A 46 -2.42 12.11 15.75
C ARG A 46 -3.24 12.28 14.49
N LEU A 47 -4.55 12.05 14.57
CA LEU A 47 -5.42 12.22 13.41
C LEU A 47 -5.70 13.71 13.20
N VAL A 48 -5.41 14.21 11.99
CA VAL A 48 -5.65 15.61 11.61
C VAL A 48 -6.98 15.73 10.89
N ALA A 49 -7.22 14.87 9.90
CA ALA A 49 -8.46 14.85 9.16
C ALA A 49 -8.74 13.45 8.58
N LEU A 50 -10.02 13.09 8.55
CA LEU A 50 -10.55 12.00 7.74
C LEU A 50 -10.82 12.57 6.34
N ALA A 51 -10.10 12.06 5.34
CA ALA A 51 -10.22 12.50 3.95
C ALA A 51 -11.22 11.65 3.16
N LEU A 52 -11.36 10.36 3.51
CA LEU A 52 -12.22 9.43 2.80
C LEU A 52 -12.77 8.36 3.76
N ALA A 53 -14.07 8.12 3.73
CA ALA A 53 -14.68 6.99 4.42
C ALA A 53 -15.54 6.17 3.47
N TYR A 54 -15.11 4.94 3.19
CA TYR A 54 -15.95 4.01 2.46
C TYR A 54 -17.11 3.53 3.34
N PRO A 55 -18.31 3.35 2.76
CA PRO A 55 -19.43 2.76 3.49
C PRO A 55 -19.05 1.36 3.96
N ARG A 56 -19.45 1.03 5.21
CA ARG A 56 -19.20 -0.29 5.79
C ARG A 56 -19.95 -1.33 4.95
N SER A 57 -19.25 -2.38 4.55
CA SER A 57 -19.83 -3.55 3.91
C SER A 57 -20.10 -4.64 4.95
N SER A 58 -20.99 -5.58 4.64
CA SER A 58 -21.21 -6.79 5.44
C SER A 58 -20.38 -7.99 4.95
N PHE A 59 -19.71 -7.87 3.80
CA PHE A 59 -19.10 -9.02 3.11
C PHE A 59 -17.58 -8.90 2.91
N PHE A 60 -17.04 -7.68 2.87
CA PHE A 60 -15.64 -7.44 2.51
C PHE A 60 -14.99 -6.39 3.41
N THR A 61 -13.67 -6.39 3.44
CA THR A 61 -12.86 -5.37 4.11
C THR A 61 -13.08 -4.00 3.46
N THR A 62 -13.29 -3.00 4.30
CA THR A 62 -13.42 -1.60 3.88
C THR A 62 -12.32 -0.77 4.51
N HIS A 63 -12.16 0.48 4.09
CA HIS A 63 -11.11 1.33 4.62
C HIS A 63 -11.52 2.79 4.81
N GLU A 64 -10.79 3.46 5.68
CA GLU A 64 -10.81 4.91 5.87
C GLU A 64 -9.43 5.46 5.53
N VAL A 65 -9.38 6.64 4.90
CA VAL A 65 -8.15 7.33 4.57
C VAL A 65 -8.07 8.61 5.39
N PHE A 66 -6.98 8.76 6.12
CA PHE A 66 -6.72 9.90 7.00
C PHE A 66 -5.47 10.64 6.56
N VAL A 67 -5.47 11.95 6.82
CA VAL A 67 -4.23 12.70 7.02
C VAL A 67 -3.94 12.70 8.51
N ALA A 68 -2.74 12.24 8.87
CA ALA A 68 -2.30 12.11 10.24
C ALA A 68 -0.91 12.72 10.41
N GLU A 69 -0.55 13.08 11.64
CA GLU A 69 0.81 13.38 12.00
C GLU A 69 1.45 12.18 12.68
N LYS A 70 2.56 11.69 12.11
CA LYS A 70 3.39 10.63 12.67
C LYS A 70 4.49 11.22 13.55
N GLN A 71 4.63 10.68 14.75
CA GLN A 71 5.75 11.00 15.63
C GLN A 71 7.05 10.39 15.06
N LEU A 72 8.06 11.24 14.84
CA LEU A 72 9.41 10.83 14.41
C LEU A 72 10.39 10.79 15.58
N ALA A 73 10.30 11.81 16.44
CA ALA A 73 11.10 11.95 17.65
C ALA A 73 10.25 12.61 18.75
N ARG A 74 10.86 12.87 19.90
CA ARG A 74 10.23 13.70 20.93
C ARG A 74 9.98 15.09 20.33
N ASP A 75 8.72 15.50 20.28
CA ASP A 75 8.23 16.77 19.72
C ASP A 75 8.40 16.99 18.21
N GLU A 76 8.88 15.99 17.45
CA GLU A 76 8.93 16.06 15.99
C GLU A 76 7.79 15.23 15.37
N TRP A 77 6.93 15.92 14.63
CA TRP A 77 5.77 15.35 13.96
C TRP A 77 5.81 15.62 12.46
N ARG A 78 5.39 14.64 11.66
CA ARG A 78 5.34 14.75 10.19
C ARG A 78 4.02 14.27 9.65
N LEU A 79 3.46 15.03 8.72
CA LEU A 79 2.25 14.63 8.01
C LEU A 79 2.49 13.38 7.16
N VAL A 80 1.56 12.44 7.27
CA VAL A 80 1.52 11.16 6.56
C VAL A 80 0.09 10.87 6.11
N LYS A 81 -0.04 10.00 5.12
CA LYS A 81 -1.32 9.40 4.74
C LYS A 81 -1.46 8.06 5.46
N LEU A 82 -2.57 7.86 6.15
CA LEU A 82 -2.91 6.60 6.79
C LEU A 82 -4.11 5.96 6.08
N VAL A 83 -3.96 4.73 5.63
CA VAL A 83 -5.04 3.89 5.10
C VAL A 83 -5.35 2.83 6.16
N TYR A 84 -6.52 2.96 6.79
CA TYR A 84 -6.97 2.08 7.85
C TYR A 84 -8.01 1.10 7.31
N GLY A 85 -7.65 -0.16 7.16
CA GLY A 85 -8.54 -1.24 6.77
C GLY A 85 -9.25 -1.89 7.96
N PHE A 86 -10.50 -2.28 7.78
CA PHE A 86 -11.29 -2.95 8.82
C PHE A 86 -12.33 -3.89 8.20
N LEU A 87 -12.65 -4.95 8.94
CA LEU A 87 -13.73 -5.89 8.65
C LEU A 87 -15.08 -5.34 9.13
N PRO A 88 -16.20 -5.88 8.62
CA PRO A 88 -17.55 -5.40 8.95
C PRO A 88 -17.85 -5.27 10.45
N TYR A 89 -17.33 -6.19 11.26
CA TYR A 89 -17.53 -6.27 12.71
C TYR A 89 -16.46 -5.53 13.53
N GLN A 90 -15.42 -5.01 12.87
CA GLN A 90 -14.38 -4.25 13.53
C GLN A 90 -14.77 -2.76 13.59
N PRO A 91 -14.36 -2.07 14.66
CA PRO A 91 -14.60 -0.65 14.78
C PRO A 91 -13.83 0.11 13.70
N ARG A 92 -14.39 1.24 13.28
CA ARG A 92 -13.66 2.20 12.45
C ARG A 92 -12.63 2.94 13.28
N LEU A 93 -11.58 3.45 12.66
CA LEU A 93 -10.65 4.30 13.39
C LEU A 93 -11.32 5.63 13.77
N SER A 94 -12.20 6.15 12.91
CA SER A 94 -13.00 7.34 13.21
C SER A 94 -13.95 7.16 14.41
N GLU A 95 -14.39 5.93 14.71
CA GLU A 95 -15.21 5.60 15.87
C GLU A 95 -14.40 5.65 17.19
N SER A 96 -13.06 5.59 17.12
CA SER A 96 -12.18 5.73 18.30
C SER A 96 -11.96 7.18 18.72
N GLY A 97 -12.56 8.14 18.01
CA GLY A 97 -12.43 9.57 18.24
C GLY A 97 -11.60 10.26 17.17
N LEU A 98 -12.12 11.39 16.67
CA LEU A 98 -11.42 12.29 15.76
C LEU A 98 -11.05 13.56 16.53
N ASP A 99 -10.09 13.41 17.44
CA ASP A 99 -9.60 14.47 18.33
C ASP A 99 -8.07 14.51 18.30
N TYR A 100 -7.50 15.71 18.11
CA TYR A 100 -6.07 15.90 17.93
C TYR A 100 -5.26 15.69 19.22
N SER A 101 -5.93 15.70 20.37
CA SER A 101 -5.36 15.32 21.68
C SER A 101 -5.15 13.81 21.83
N ILE A 102 -5.78 13.00 20.97
CA ILE A 102 -5.66 11.54 21.02
C ILE A 102 -4.46 11.09 20.19
N ILE A 103 -3.60 10.30 20.82
CA ILE A 103 -2.52 9.57 20.18
C ILE A 103 -2.96 8.13 19.95
N HIS A 104 -2.92 7.73 18.69
CA HIS A 104 -3.20 6.39 18.22
C HIS A 104 -1.89 5.63 18.05
N GLU A 105 -1.72 4.55 18.81
CA GLU A 105 -0.60 3.63 18.64
C GLU A 105 -1.04 2.45 17.77
N LEU A 106 -0.34 2.21 16.66
CA LEU A 106 -0.68 1.14 15.72
C LEU A 106 0.55 0.60 14.99
N ARG A 107 0.39 -0.55 14.32
CA ARG A 107 1.44 -1.14 13.47
C ARG A 107 1.06 -1.04 12.00
N ALA A 108 1.80 -0.27 11.22
CA ALA A 108 1.52 -0.10 9.79
C ALA A 108 2.67 -0.52 8.89
N VAL A 109 2.34 -0.83 7.64
CA VAL A 109 3.28 -1.09 6.55
C VAL A 109 3.43 0.19 5.73
N ARG A 110 4.67 0.57 5.42
CA ARG A 110 4.93 1.64 4.47
C ARG A 110 4.63 1.16 3.04
N ASP A 111 3.81 1.90 2.31
CA ASP A 111 3.55 1.63 0.90
C ASP A 111 3.83 2.88 0.04
N PRO A 112 4.99 2.95 -0.63
CA PRO A 112 5.32 4.07 -1.51
C PRO A 112 4.41 4.20 -2.74
N SER A 113 3.68 3.15 -3.13
CA SER A 113 2.82 3.18 -4.32
C SER A 113 1.56 4.02 -4.10
N CYS A 114 1.15 4.24 -2.85
CA CYS A 114 -0.01 5.05 -2.47
C CYS A 114 0.34 6.44 -1.94
N ASP A 115 1.60 6.86 -2.06
CA ASP A 115 2.06 8.21 -1.74
C ASP A 115 1.35 9.24 -2.62
N GLU A 116 0.74 10.24 -2.00
CA GLU A 116 0.00 11.27 -2.73
C GLU A 116 0.04 12.63 -2.04
N THR A 117 -0.20 13.68 -2.81
CA THR A 117 -0.31 15.05 -2.29
C THR A 117 -1.71 15.31 -1.71
N LEU A 118 -1.83 16.27 -0.79
CA LEU A 118 -3.13 16.71 -0.25
C LEU A 118 -4.15 17.08 -1.35
N ARG A 119 -3.67 17.70 -2.44
CA ARG A 119 -4.50 18.05 -3.59
C ARG A 119 -5.04 16.80 -4.32
N GLN A 120 -4.22 15.75 -4.46
CA GLN A 120 -4.65 14.48 -5.08
C GLN A 120 -5.67 13.74 -4.20
N MET A 121 -5.54 13.83 -2.87
CA MET A 121 -6.52 13.29 -1.93
C MET A 121 -7.88 14.00 -2.04
N THR A 122 -7.87 15.31 -2.31
CA THR A 122 -9.10 16.12 -2.43
C THR A 122 -9.83 15.82 -3.73
N TYR A 123 -9.10 15.55 -4.81
CA TYR A 123 -9.65 15.27 -6.13
C TYR A 123 -9.09 13.94 -6.67
N PRO A 124 -9.57 12.78 -6.16
CA PRO A 124 -9.05 11.48 -6.55
C PRO A 124 -9.36 11.22 -8.02
N ARG A 125 -8.32 11.14 -8.86
CA ARG A 125 -8.45 10.98 -10.32
C ARG A 125 -9.06 9.66 -10.78
N ASN A 126 -9.08 8.64 -9.92
CA ASN A 126 -9.39 7.25 -10.29
C ASN A 126 -10.52 6.62 -9.45
N MET A 127 -11.46 7.43 -8.93
CA MET A 127 -12.54 6.89 -8.10
C MET A 127 -13.60 6.17 -8.97
N PRO A 128 -14.00 4.92 -8.62
CA PRO A 128 -15.11 4.25 -9.28
C PRO A 128 -16.41 5.06 -9.13
N GLU A 129 -17.24 5.05 -10.16
CA GLU A 129 -18.46 5.86 -10.24
C GLU A 129 -19.49 5.54 -9.13
N TRP A 130 -19.46 4.32 -8.57
CA TRP A 130 -20.32 3.85 -7.48
C TRP A 130 -19.69 2.72 -6.65
N PRO A 131 -19.96 2.61 -5.33
CA PRO A 131 -20.56 3.61 -4.45
C PRO A 131 -19.55 4.74 -4.15
N GLN A 132 -20.00 5.99 -4.22
CA GLN A 132 -19.16 7.12 -3.88
C GLN A 132 -18.93 7.16 -2.36
N PRO A 133 -17.69 7.08 -1.87
CA PRO A 133 -17.42 7.31 -0.46
C PRO A 133 -17.75 8.75 -0.08
N ASP A 134 -18.03 8.97 1.21
CA ASP A 134 -18.16 10.31 1.75
C ASP A 134 -16.80 11.01 1.65
N GLN A 135 -16.66 11.89 0.64
CA GLN A 135 -15.47 12.71 0.37
C GLN A 135 -15.49 14.04 1.13
N SER A 136 -16.32 14.16 2.19
CA SER A 136 -16.25 15.32 3.08
C SER A 136 -15.05 15.18 4.01
N TRP A 137 -14.11 16.12 3.91
CA TRP A 137 -13.00 16.23 4.85
C TRP A 137 -13.54 16.53 6.24
N LYS A 138 -13.47 15.57 7.16
CA LYS A 138 -13.82 15.77 8.56
C LYS A 138 -12.53 16.04 9.33
N TYR A 139 -12.40 17.26 9.84
CA TYR A 139 -11.24 17.65 10.63
C TYR A 139 -11.39 17.21 12.08
N SER A 140 -10.27 16.81 12.66
CA SER A 140 -10.15 16.48 14.06
C SER A 140 -10.29 17.73 14.92
N THR A 141 -10.86 17.59 16.12
CA THR A 141 -11.02 18.70 17.08
C THR A 141 -9.66 19.30 17.41
N ASP A 142 -9.56 20.64 17.42
CA ASP A 142 -8.34 21.41 17.69
C ASP A 142 -7.13 21.11 16.78
N SER A 143 -7.36 20.44 15.64
CA SER A 143 -6.31 20.17 14.67
C SER A 143 -5.90 21.41 13.86
N PRO A 144 -4.63 21.51 13.45
CA PRO A 144 -4.19 22.55 12.53
C PRO A 144 -4.90 22.38 11.18
N ARG A 145 -5.43 23.48 10.65
CA ARG A 145 -6.11 23.45 9.35
C ARG A 145 -5.10 23.28 8.23
N LEU A 146 -5.30 22.23 7.44
CA LEU A 146 -4.43 21.92 6.30
C LEU A 146 -4.75 22.87 5.14
N ASN A 147 -3.71 23.43 4.52
CA ASN A 147 -3.86 24.16 3.26
C ASN A 147 -3.83 23.15 2.11
N LEU A 148 -5.01 22.77 1.62
CA LEU A 148 -5.21 21.75 0.56
C LEU A 148 -4.68 22.20 -0.81
N GLU A 149 -4.66 23.51 -1.07
CA GLU A 149 -4.22 24.10 -2.34
C GLU A 149 -2.70 24.23 -2.44
N ARG A 150 -1.99 24.20 -1.31
CA ARG A 150 -0.53 24.31 -1.32
C ARG A 150 0.08 23.01 -1.84
N PRO A 151 0.82 23.02 -2.97
CA PRO A 151 1.53 21.84 -3.43
C PRO A 151 2.66 21.54 -2.44
N ARG A 152 2.39 20.63 -1.51
CA ARG A 152 3.38 20.02 -0.63
C ARG A 152 3.92 18.76 -1.28
N ASN A 153 5.05 18.29 -0.75
CA ASN A 153 5.61 16.97 -1.04
C ASN A 153 4.56 15.87 -0.85
N ASN A 154 4.71 14.76 -1.57
CA ASN A 154 3.87 13.58 -1.38
C ASN A 154 3.91 13.15 0.08
N LEU A 155 2.73 12.85 0.65
CA LEU A 155 2.63 12.31 1.98
C LEU A 155 3.03 10.84 1.95
N PRO A 156 3.99 10.41 2.79
CA PRO A 156 4.30 8.99 2.93
C PRO A 156 3.05 8.22 3.34
N CYS A 157 2.71 7.20 2.57
CA CYS A 157 1.52 6.40 2.78
C CYS A 157 1.82 5.15 3.63
N TYR A 158 0.95 4.91 4.61
CA TYR A 158 1.02 3.79 5.53
C TYR A 158 -0.30 3.05 5.55
N GLN A 159 -0.24 1.73 5.41
CA GLN A 159 -1.39 0.84 5.46
C GLN A 159 -1.41 0.05 6.77
N THR A 160 -2.55 0.02 7.43
CA THR A 160 -2.77 -0.76 8.65
C THR A 160 -4.13 -1.42 8.60
N MET A 161 -4.29 -2.48 9.38
CA MET A 161 -5.60 -3.10 9.60
C MET A 161 -6.04 -2.91 11.06
N ALA A 162 -7.32 -3.13 11.34
CA ALA A 162 -7.87 -2.98 12.67
C ALA A 162 -7.26 -3.95 13.70
N GLU A 163 -6.76 -5.11 13.28
CA GLU A 163 -6.05 -6.05 14.16
C GLU A 163 -4.69 -5.51 14.64
N ASP A 164 -4.12 -4.56 13.90
CA ASP A 164 -2.84 -3.93 14.22
C ASP A 164 -2.99 -2.64 15.05
N TYR A 165 -4.23 -2.27 15.37
CA TYR A 165 -4.54 -1.09 16.17
C TYR A 165 -4.39 -1.40 17.67
N GLY A 166 -3.57 -0.60 18.35
CA GLY A 166 -3.41 -0.64 19.80
C GLY A 166 -4.50 0.14 20.53
N LYS A 167 -4.20 0.62 21.73
CA LYS A 167 -5.13 1.45 22.51
C LYS A 167 -4.88 2.94 22.26
N PRO A 168 -5.93 3.78 22.23
CA PRO A 168 -5.75 5.24 22.19
C PRO A 168 -5.18 5.74 23.52
N VAL A 169 -4.27 6.72 23.45
CA VAL A 169 -3.65 7.40 24.59
C VAL A 169 -3.96 8.89 24.48
N HIS A 170 -4.52 9.50 25.52
CA HIS A 170 -4.81 10.93 25.53
C HIS A 170 -3.58 11.70 26.02
N GLU A 171 -3.15 12.71 25.27
CA GLU A 171 -2.14 13.67 25.71
C GLU A 171 -2.73 15.09 25.64
N PRO A 172 -2.52 15.93 26.66
CA PRO A 172 -2.98 17.32 26.62
C PRO A 172 -2.29 18.08 25.49
N VAL A 173 -3.08 18.76 24.65
CA VAL A 173 -2.56 19.62 23.58
C VAL A 173 -1.98 20.89 24.21
N ASN A 174 -0.66 21.00 24.26
CA ASN A 174 0.00 22.25 24.65
C ASN A 174 -0.13 23.26 23.50
N HIS A 175 -1.07 24.19 23.61
CA HIS A 175 -1.23 25.32 22.69
C HIS A 175 -0.03 26.28 22.81
N SER A 176 1.11 25.92 22.24
CA SER A 176 2.26 26.81 22.12
C SER A 176 3.01 26.52 20.82
N LYS A 177 2.48 27.07 19.72
CA LYS A 177 3.20 27.66 18.57
C LYS A 177 2.20 27.90 17.43
N GLN A 178 1.65 29.11 17.39
CA GLN A 178 1.21 29.72 16.15
C GLN A 178 2.45 29.92 15.27
N PHE A 179 2.38 29.43 14.02
CA PHE A 179 3.28 29.79 12.94
C PHE A 179 2.53 30.68 11.96
#